data_AF-A0A850UWE3-F1
#
_entry.id   AF-A0A850UWE3-F1
#
_cell.length_a   1.000
_cell.length_b   1.000
_cell.length_c   1.000
_cell.angle_alpha   90.00
_cell.angle_beta   90.00
_cell.angle_gamma   90.00
#
_symmetry.space_group_name_H-M   'P 1'
#
loop_
_entity.id
_entity.type
_entity.pdbx_description
1 polymer ?
#
loop_
_entity_poly.entity_id
_entity_poly.type
_entity_poly.pdbx_seq_one_letter_code
_entity_poly.pdbx_strand_id
1 'polypeptide(L)'
;MEASPIVTSKQREEVVHGVPTEVVCTAFSNSVLVVVTQYGKMGTIVYVDPNTIGDNVGRPSLTTKVLLGKDEPLVHVCAKNLVAFVSQEAGNKPVLLAMALKDKTMEGIQALREVIRSCQVW
;
A
#
# COMPACT_ATOMS: atom_id res chain seq x y z
N MET A 1 22.69 -16.71 18.48
CA MET A 1 21.33 -16.82 17.90
C MET A 1 21.43 -16.19 16.53
N GLU A 2 21.29 -16.96 15.44
CA GLU A 2 21.16 -16.35 14.11
C GLU A 2 19.89 -15.48 14.11
N ALA A 3 20.00 -14.26 13.59
CA ALA A 3 18.89 -13.32 13.58
C ALA A 3 17.89 -13.69 12.47
N SER A 4 16.96 -14.59 12.76
CA SER A 4 15.82 -14.85 11.90
C SER A 4 14.80 -13.70 11.99
N PRO A 5 14.23 -13.22 10.88
CA PRO A 5 13.20 -12.18 10.91
C PRO A 5 11.99 -12.61 11.73
N ILE A 6 11.51 -11.74 12.62
CA ILE A 6 10.30 -11.99 13.44
C ILE A 6 9.02 -11.83 12.59
N VAL A 7 9.08 -11.01 11.54
CA VAL A 7 7.96 -10.74 10.63
C VAL A 7 8.37 -11.03 9.18
N THR A 8 7.42 -11.51 8.38
CA THR A 8 7.63 -11.73 6.95
C THR A 8 7.68 -10.39 6.22
N SER A 9 8.74 -10.17 5.47
CA SER A 9 8.91 -9.00 4.61
C SER A 9 9.45 -9.41 3.25
N LYS A 10 8.95 -8.77 2.19
CA LYS A 10 9.48 -8.89 0.82
C LYS A 10 9.64 -7.51 0.23
N GLN A 11 10.67 -7.36 -0.60
CA GLN A 11 10.94 -6.13 -1.31
C GLN A 11 11.30 -6.39 -2.77
N ARG A 12 11.07 -5.40 -3.62
CA ARG A 12 11.44 -5.42 -5.02
C ARG A 12 11.75 -4.02 -5.52
N GLU A 13 12.74 -3.93 -6.39
CA GLU A 13 13.04 -2.75 -7.17
C GLU A 13 12.63 -3.00 -8.62
N GLU A 14 11.88 -2.07 -9.22
CA GLU A 14 11.39 -2.19 -10.59
C GLU A 14 11.26 -0.81 -11.24
N VAL A 15 11.51 -0.72 -12.54
CA VAL A 15 11.33 0.52 -13.30
C VAL A 15 9.89 0.58 -13.78
N VAL A 16 9.09 1.46 -13.18
CA VAL A 16 7.67 1.65 -13.51
C VAL A 16 7.53 2.92 -14.34
N HIS A 17 7.14 2.78 -15.61
CA HIS A 17 7.03 3.89 -16.57
C HIS A 17 8.28 4.79 -16.63
N GLY A 18 9.47 4.17 -16.61
CA GLY A 18 10.75 4.90 -16.66
C GLY A 18 11.19 5.50 -15.32
N VAL A 19 10.46 5.26 -14.23
CA VAL A 19 10.81 5.73 -12.88
C VAL A 19 11.24 4.55 -12.02
N PRO A 20 12.50 4.52 -11.51
CA PRO A 20 12.93 3.53 -10.53
C PRO A 20 12.01 3.57 -9.31
N THR A 21 11.44 2.42 -8.96
CA THR A 21 10.46 2.28 -7.89
C THR A 21 10.88 1.15 -6.96
N GLU A 22 10.93 1.44 -5.68
CA GLU A 22 11.15 0.44 -4.63
C GLU A 22 9.82 0.15 -3.94
N VAL A 23 9.51 -1.13 -3.78
CA VAL A 23 8.33 -1.62 -3.07
C VAL A 23 8.77 -2.52 -1.93
N VAL A 24 8.20 -2.32 -0.75
CA VAL A 24 8.37 -3.20 0.42
C VAL A 24 7.00 -3.55 0.98
N CYS A 25 6.74 -4.82 1.21
CA CYS A 25 5.53 -5.30 1.89
C CYS A 25 5.94 -6.10 3.13
N THR A 26 5.42 -5.73 4.30
CA THR A 26 5.69 -6.40 5.58
C THR A 26 4.39 -6.76 6.27
N ALA A 27 4.26 -8.02 6.68
CA ALA A 27 3.08 -8.53 7.36
C ALA A 27 3.23 -8.41 8.88
N PHE A 28 2.31 -7.69 9.51
CA PHE A 28 2.13 -7.70 10.96
C PHE A 28 0.88 -8.50 11.33
N SER A 29 0.70 -8.77 12.62
CA SER A 29 -0.46 -9.52 13.12
C SER A 29 -1.78 -8.84 12.75
N ASN A 30 -1.84 -7.51 12.89
CA ASN A 30 -3.05 -6.70 12.73
C ASN A 30 -3.08 -5.81 11.48
N SER A 31 -2.02 -5.77 10.67
CA SER A 31 -1.91 -4.85 9.54
C SER A 31 -0.87 -5.30 8.52
N VAL A 32 -0.91 -4.72 7.33
CA VAL A 32 0.15 -4.83 6.33
C VAL A 32 0.80 -3.46 6.14
N LEU A 33 2.12 -3.39 6.25
CA LEU A 33 2.88 -2.21 5.84
C LEU A 33 3.24 -2.34 4.36
N VAL A 34 2.88 -1.34 3.56
CA VAL A 34 3.27 -1.23 2.15
C VAL A 34 4.03 0.08 1.97
N VAL A 35 5.24 0.00 1.45
CA VAL A 35 6.06 1.16 1.05
C VAL A 35 6.18 1.14 -0.46
N VAL A 36 5.91 2.27 -1.11
CA VAL A 36 6.11 2.47 -2.55
C VAL A 36 6.81 3.80 -2.76
N THR A 37 8.10 3.79 -3.10
CA THR A 37 8.90 5.01 -3.24
C THR A 37 9.61 5.10 -4.58
N GLN A 38 9.54 6.27 -5.20
CA GLN A 38 10.19 6.59 -6.47
C GLN A 38 11.31 7.63 -6.34
N TYR A 39 11.53 8.14 -5.13
CA TYR A 39 12.42 9.28 -4.87
C TYR A 39 13.42 9.05 -3.73
N GLY A 40 13.49 7.83 -3.19
CA GLY A 40 14.18 7.57 -1.92
C GLY A 40 13.58 8.35 -0.75
N LYS A 41 12.30 8.74 -0.86
CA LYS A 41 11.55 9.47 0.17
C LYS A 41 10.45 8.58 0.73
N MET A 42 10.13 8.77 2.00
CA MET A 42 8.99 8.09 2.62
C MET A 42 7.64 8.55 2.03
N GLY A 43 7.55 9.81 1.59
CA GLY A 43 6.37 10.37 0.95
C GLY A 43 5.23 10.65 1.94
N THR A 44 3.99 10.48 1.48
CA THR A 44 2.79 10.62 2.32
C THR A 44 2.46 9.28 2.95
N ILE A 45 2.22 9.26 4.26
CA ILE A 45 1.77 8.07 4.99
C ILE A 45 0.25 8.12 5.15
N VAL A 46 -0.42 7.07 4.69
CA VAL A 46 -1.87 6.93 4.71
C VAL A 46 -2.24 5.63 5.41
N TYR A 47 -3.10 5.72 6.41
CA TYR A 47 -3.75 4.56 7.00
C TYR A 47 -5.02 4.25 6.22
N VAL A 48 -5.12 3.04 5.68
CA VAL A 48 -6.28 2.54 4.92
C VAL A 48 -6.98 1.49 5.77
N ASP A 49 -8.20 1.79 6.20
CA ASP A 49 -8.94 0.98 7.17
C ASP A 49 -10.22 0.41 6.55
N PRO A 50 -10.38 -0.92 6.46
CA PRO A 50 -11.64 -1.54 6.06
C PRO A 50 -12.68 -1.33 7.15
N ASN A 51 -13.65 -0.47 6.87
CA ASN A 51 -14.80 -0.29 7.74
C ASN A 51 -15.60 -1.60 7.78
N THR A 52 -15.80 -2.13 8.98
CA THR A 52 -16.53 -3.38 9.23
C THR A 52 -18.03 -3.23 9.04
N ILE A 53 -18.54 -2.00 8.97
CA ILE A 53 -19.93 -1.70 8.63
C ILE A 53 -20.03 -1.62 7.11
N GLY A 54 -20.15 -2.78 6.47
CA GLY A 54 -20.28 -2.88 5.02
C GLY A 54 -21.59 -2.28 4.52
N ASP A 55 -21.54 -1.58 3.38
CA ASP A 55 -22.74 -1.33 2.58
C ASP A 55 -23.32 -2.68 2.12
N ASN A 56 -24.64 -2.73 1.84
CA ASN A 56 -25.43 -3.92 1.45
C ASN A 56 -24.91 -4.72 0.21
N VAL A 57 -23.72 -4.39 -0.30
CA VAL A 57 -23.07 -4.94 -1.51
C VAL A 57 -21.91 -5.91 -1.16
N GLY A 58 -21.66 -6.19 0.12
CA GLY A 58 -20.75 -7.27 0.54
C GLY A 58 -19.24 -6.98 0.39
N ARG A 59 -18.85 -5.73 0.08
CA ARG A 59 -17.45 -5.29 0.14
C ARG A 59 -17.28 -4.26 1.26
N PRO A 60 -16.30 -4.42 2.18
CA PRO A 60 -16.06 -3.43 3.22
C PRO A 60 -15.71 -2.08 2.60
N SER A 61 -16.32 -1.00 3.11
CA SER A 61 -16.00 0.35 2.67
C SER A 61 -14.63 0.75 3.23
N LEU A 62 -13.67 1.13 2.38
CA LEU A 62 -12.36 1.56 2.85
C LEU A 62 -12.41 3.03 3.26
N THR A 63 -12.04 3.32 4.50
CA THR A 63 -11.72 4.68 4.96
C THR A 63 -10.22 4.91 4.87
N THR A 64 -9.82 6.18 4.82
CA THR A 64 -8.43 6.58 4.64
C THR A 64 -8.13 7.80 5.48
N LYS A 65 -7.00 7.78 6.18
CA LYS A 65 -6.52 8.90 6.98
C LYS A 65 -5.06 9.18 6.63
N VAL A 66 -4.76 10.41 6.20
CA VAL A 66 -3.37 10.85 6.05
C VAL A 66 -2.78 11.06 7.45
N LEU A 67 -1.69 10.38 7.74
CA LEU A 67 -1.00 10.46 9.03
C LEU A 67 0.17 11.45 8.97
N LEU A 68 0.89 11.47 7.85
CA LEU A 68 2.03 12.36 7.60
C LEU A 68 2.07 12.75 6.12
N GLY A 69 2.47 13.99 5.84
CA GLY A 69 2.50 14.56 4.49
C GLY A 69 1.29 15.47 4.22
N LYS A 70 1.10 15.82 2.95
CA LYS A 70 0.03 16.72 2.53
C LYS A 70 -1.29 15.96 2.42
N ASP A 71 -2.31 16.45 3.11
CA ASP A 71 -3.65 15.88 3.08
C ASP A 71 -4.45 16.51 1.92
N GLU A 72 -4.54 15.78 0.81
CA GLU A 72 -5.26 16.21 -0.40
C GLU A 72 -6.21 15.09 -0.86
N PRO A 73 -7.40 15.42 -1.42
CA PRO A 73 -8.37 14.42 -1.85
C PRO A 73 -7.81 13.34 -2.79
N LEU A 74 -6.89 13.71 -3.68
CA LEU A 74 -6.27 12.80 -4.63
C LEU A 74 -5.41 11.73 -3.95
N VAL A 75 -4.77 12.05 -2.82
CA VAL A 75 -3.96 11.10 -2.02
C VAL A 75 -4.84 9.96 -1.52
N HIS A 76 -6.03 10.26 -1.03
CA HIS A 76 -6.99 9.25 -0.56
C HIS A 76 -7.45 8.32 -1.68
N VAL A 77 -7.79 8.88 -2.85
CA VAL A 77 -8.20 8.11 -4.03
C VAL A 77 -7.06 7.22 -4.52
N CYS A 78 -5.86 7.77 -4.59
CA CYS A 78 -4.65 7.04 -4.99
C CYS A 78 -4.35 5.88 -4.03
N ALA A 79 -4.36 6.14 -2.72
CA ALA A 79 -4.13 5.12 -1.69
C ALA A 79 -5.14 3.97 -1.79
N LYS A 80 -6.44 4.26 -1.90
CA LYS A 80 -7.47 3.22 -2.06
C LYS A 80 -7.24 2.40 -3.31
N ASN A 81 -7.03 3.04 -4.47
CA ASN A 81 -6.84 2.31 -5.72
C ASN A 81 -5.56 1.47 -5.74
N LEU A 82 -4.53 1.89 -5.00
CA LEU A 82 -3.24 1.21 -4.94
C LEU A 82 -3.26 -0.02 -4.02
N VAL A 83 -3.86 0.07 -2.83
CA VAL A 83 -3.75 -1.00 -1.80
C VAL A 83 -5.06 -1.61 -1.32
N ALA A 84 -6.21 -1.27 -1.92
CA ALA A 84 -7.48 -1.91 -1.55
C ALA A 84 -7.43 -3.44 -1.67
N PHE A 85 -6.79 -3.96 -2.72
CA PHE A 85 -6.66 -5.40 -2.93
C PHE A 85 -5.81 -6.06 -1.84
N VAL A 86 -4.77 -5.38 -1.33
CA VAL A 86 -3.94 -5.88 -0.23
C VAL A 86 -4.79 -6.07 1.02
N SER A 87 -5.61 -5.07 1.37
CA SER A 87 -6.50 -5.18 2.53
C SER A 87 -7.48 -6.36 2.39
N GLN A 88 -8.13 -6.48 1.23
CA GLN A 88 -9.11 -7.54 0.96
C GLN A 88 -8.47 -8.94 0.99
N GLU A 89 -7.36 -9.13 0.29
CA GLU A 89 -6.64 -10.40 0.21
C GLU A 89 -5.97 -10.77 1.56
N ALA A 90 -5.60 -9.78 2.38
CA ALA A 90 -5.05 -9.98 3.72
C ALA A 90 -6.13 -10.23 4.81
N GLY A 91 -7.36 -10.57 4.43
CA GLY A 91 -8.45 -10.86 5.36
C GLY A 91 -9.09 -9.59 5.97
N ASN A 92 -9.22 -8.53 5.17
CA ASN A 92 -9.71 -7.22 5.61
C ASN A 92 -8.88 -6.63 6.75
N LYS A 93 -7.55 -6.77 6.68
CA LYS A 93 -6.63 -6.08 7.59
C LYS A 93 -6.41 -4.64 7.11
N PRO A 94 -6.25 -3.68 8.03
CA PRO A 94 -5.78 -2.34 7.69
C PRO A 94 -4.42 -2.37 6.98
N VAL A 95 -4.20 -1.38 6.11
CA VAL A 95 -2.94 -1.18 5.41
C VAL A 95 -2.34 0.16 5.81
N LEU A 96 -1.10 0.13 6.29
CA LEU A 96 -0.29 1.33 6.45
C LEU A 96 0.51 1.54 5.17
N LEU A 97 0.15 2.56 4.39
CA LEU A 97 0.79 2.87 3.11
C LEU A 97 1.72 4.06 3.25
N ALA A 98 2.98 3.91 2.92
CA ALA A 98 3.89 5.02 2.65
C ALA A 98 4.09 5.14 1.13
N MET A 99 3.73 6.27 0.53
CA MET A 99 3.82 6.45 -0.92
C MET A 99 4.50 7.76 -1.33
N ALA A 100 5.52 7.64 -2.17
CA ALA A 100 6.23 8.76 -2.78
C ALA A 100 6.25 8.56 -4.31
N LEU A 101 5.14 8.91 -4.96
CA LEU A 101 4.92 8.69 -6.39
C LEU A 101 5.04 9.98 -7.19
N LYS A 102 5.74 9.91 -8.32
CA LYS A 102 5.87 10.99 -9.30
C LYS A 102 4.56 11.26 -10.00
N ASP A 103 4.10 10.28 -10.77
CA ASP A 103 2.89 10.37 -11.57
C ASP A 103 1.83 9.43 -10.98
N LYS A 104 0.61 9.94 -10.80
CA LYS A 104 -0.52 9.22 -10.18
C LYS A 104 -1.59 8.87 -11.22
N THR A 105 -1.17 8.47 -12.42
CA THR A 105 -2.07 8.04 -13.50
C THR A 105 -2.64 6.66 -13.22
N MET A 106 -3.76 6.29 -13.86
CA MET A 106 -4.38 4.98 -13.63
C MET A 106 -3.47 3.84 -14.09
N GLU A 107 -2.77 4.01 -15.21
CA GLU A 107 -1.82 3.05 -15.75
C GLU A 107 -0.65 2.84 -14.77
N GLY A 108 -0.12 3.94 -14.22
CA GLY A 108 0.93 3.87 -13.20
C GLY A 108 0.47 3.13 -11.96
N ILE A 109 -0.75 3.38 -11.49
CA ILE A 109 -1.32 2.64 -10.35
C ILE A 109 -1.49 1.16 -10.66
N GLN A 110 -1.95 0.78 -11.86
CA GLN A 110 -2.05 -0.63 -12.26
C GLN A 110 -0.68 -1.31 -12.30
N ALA A 111 0.32 -0.67 -12.89
CA ALA A 111 1.69 -1.20 -12.91
C ALA A 111 2.24 -1.39 -11.49
N LEU A 112 2.07 -0.39 -10.61
CA LEU A 112 2.51 -0.48 -9.21
C LEU A 112 1.81 -1.60 -8.44
N ARG A 113 0.53 -1.88 -8.72
CA ARG A 113 -0.20 -3.00 -8.11
C ARG A 113 0.43 -4.36 -8.45
N GLU A 114 0.93 -4.54 -9.67
CA GLU A 114 1.63 -5.77 -10.05
C GLU A 114 2.97 -5.92 -9.30
N VAL A 115 3.71 -4.82 -9.11
CA VAL A 115 4.93 -4.84 -8.29
C VAL A 115 4.60 -5.20 -6.83
N ILE A 116 3.55 -4.60 -6.25
CA ILE A 116 3.07 -4.92 -4.90
C ILE A 116 2.67 -6.40 -4.80
N ARG A 117 1.95 -6.94 -5.80
CA ARG A 117 1.55 -8.35 -5.84
C ARG A 117 2.76 -9.28 -5.87
N SER A 118 3.84 -8.91 -6.58
CA SER A 118 5.08 -9.69 -6.55
C SER A 118 5.78 -9.70 -5.18
N CYS A 119 5.46 -8.73 -4.31
CA CYS A 119 5.92 -8.64 -2.92
C CYS A 119 4.92 -9.21 -1.91
N GLN A 120 3.95 -10.05 -2.32
CA GLN A 120 2.92 -10.57 -1.43
C GLN A 120 3.50 -11.30 -0.20
N VAL A 121 3.04 -10.89 0.98
CA VAL A 121 3.41 -11.43 2.32
C VAL A 121 2.19 -11.71 3.21
N TRP A 122 0.99 -11.45 2.72
CA TRP A 122 -0.28 -11.75 3.38
C TRP A 122 -0.87 -13.07 2.91
#